data_AF-A0A6C0D4E4-F1
#
_entry.id   AF-A0A6C0D4E4-F1
#
_cell.length_a   1.000
_cell.length_b   1.000
_cell.length_c   1.000
_cell.angle_alpha   90.00
_cell.angle_beta   90.00
_cell.angle_gamma   90.00
#
_symmetry.space_group_name_H-M   'P 1'
#
loop_
_entity.id
_entity.type
_entity.pdbx_description
1 polymer ?
#
loop_
_entity_poly.entity_id
_entity_poly.type
_entity_poly.pdbx_seq_one_letter_code
_entity_poly.pdbx_strand_id
1 'polypeptide(L)'
;MIGISKNIDGTELKVFNNGTIKRKMTYDWKEIKNSANQSKGYNVILINKKQYMRSKIIINAFLKIPLDDKSIYICHKDNDKLNCSFKNLEIKKKMM
;
A
#
# COMPACT_ATOMS: atom_id res chain seq x y z
N MET A 1 17.00 -1.56 -3.98
CA MET A 1 15.65 -1.35 -3.42
C MET A 1 15.34 0.15 -3.53
N ILE A 2 14.23 0.53 -4.16
CA ILE A 2 13.86 1.94 -4.37
C ILE A 2 12.77 2.31 -3.37
N GLY A 3 12.96 3.41 -2.63
CA GLY A 3 12.00 3.91 -1.64
C GLY A 3 11.50 5.32 -1.96
N ILE A 4 10.22 5.59 -1.70
CA ILE A 4 9.57 6.88 -1.90
C ILE A 4 8.95 7.32 -0.57
N SER A 5 9.15 8.58 -0.20
CA SER A 5 8.48 9.19 0.96
C SER A 5 7.09 9.69 0.56
N LYS A 6 6.08 9.41 1.39
CA LYS A 6 4.69 9.89 1.24
C LYS A 6 4.17 10.44 2.55
N ASN A 7 3.41 11.52 2.48
CA ASN A 7 2.58 11.98 3.59
C ASN A 7 1.13 11.61 3.26
N ILE A 8 0.49 10.82 4.13
CA ILE A 8 -0.92 10.42 4.01
C ILE A 8 -1.61 10.84 5.30
N ASP A 9 -2.55 11.79 5.20
CA ASP A 9 -3.30 12.34 6.35
C ASP A 9 -2.38 12.72 7.54
N GLY A 10 -1.25 13.37 7.27
CA GLY A 10 -0.28 13.78 8.31
C GLY A 10 0.66 12.69 8.80
N THR A 11 0.51 11.44 8.33
CA THR A 11 1.43 10.34 8.64
C THR A 11 2.47 10.20 7.55
N GLU A 12 3.75 10.30 7.92
CA GLU A 12 4.85 10.07 6.99
C GLU A 12 5.18 8.57 6.85
N LEU A 13 5.25 8.12 5.61
CA LEU A 13 5.59 6.75 5.23
C LEU A 13 6.79 6.73 4.28
N LYS A 14 7.67 5.76 4.45
CA LYS A 14 8.63 5.31 3.44
C LYS A 14 8.07 4.04 2.80
N VAL A 15 7.82 4.11 1.51
CA VAL A 15 7.20 3.04 0.72
C VAL A 15 8.24 2.48 -0.24
N PHE A 16 8.48 1.18 -0.17
CA PHE A 16 9.52 0.51 -0.97
C PHE A 16 8.91 -0.35 -2.08
N ASN A 17 9.63 -0.47 -3.19
CA ASN A 17 9.15 -1.18 -4.38
C ASN A 17 8.97 -2.69 -4.19
N ASN A 18 9.51 -3.26 -3.11
CA ASN A 18 9.30 -4.65 -2.70
C ASN A 18 8.03 -4.88 -1.86
N GLY A 19 7.25 -3.83 -1.57
CA GLY A 19 6.03 -3.90 -0.75
C GLY A 19 6.24 -3.60 0.74
N THR A 20 7.48 -3.36 1.17
CA THR A 20 7.78 -2.90 2.54
C THR A 20 7.28 -1.46 2.72
N ILE A 21 6.70 -1.18 3.90
CA ILE A 21 6.28 0.16 4.31
C ILE A 21 6.82 0.43 5.71
N LYS A 22 7.50 1.56 5.89
CA LYS A 22 7.92 2.06 7.20
C LYS A 22 7.15 3.33 7.53
N ARG A 23 6.70 3.46 8.76
CA ARG A 23 6.05 4.66 9.31
C ARG A 23 7.08 5.48 10.09
N LYS A 24 7.07 6.79 9.92
CA LYS A 24 7.83 7.68 10.78
C LYS A 24 7.17 7.70 12.16
N MET A 25 7.95 7.33 13.16
CA MET A 25 7.66 7.59 14.55
C MET A 25 8.41 8.86 14.97
N THR A 26 8.28 9.29 16.22
CA THR A 26 8.93 10.51 16.72
C THR A 26 10.42 10.56 16.40
N TYR A 27 11.14 9.45 16.59
CA TYR A 27 12.60 9.41 16.41
C TYR A 27 13.03 8.44 15.30
N ASP A 28 12.33 7.32 15.12
CA ASP A 28 12.73 6.22 14.25
C ASP A 28 11.75 5.95 13.10
N TRP A 29 12.12 5.00 12.24
CA TRP A 29 11.27 4.49 11.15
C TRP A 29 10.91 3.04 11.45
N LYS A 30 9.66 2.79 11.81
CA LYS A 30 9.18 1.45 12.17
C LYS A 30 8.52 0.77 10.99
N GLU A 31 8.92 -0.45 10.69
CA GLU A 31 8.26 -1.26 9.66
C GLU A 31 6.83 -1.63 10.09
N ILE A 32 5.88 -1.44 9.19
CA ILE A 32 4.51 -1.89 9.38
C ILE A 32 4.46 -3.37 8.99
N LYS A 33 4.20 -4.24 9.97
CA LYS A 33 4.10 -5.69 9.73
C LYS A 33 3.15 -6.00 8.57
N ASN A 34 3.59 -6.84 7.65
CA ASN A 34 2.78 -7.32 6.55
C ASN A 34 2.08 -8.61 6.97
N SER A 35 0.85 -8.50 7.48
CA SER A 35 0.04 -9.63 7.90
C SER A 35 -1.41 -9.44 7.50
N ALA A 36 -2.08 -10.51 7.12
CA ALA A 36 -3.51 -10.49 6.84
C ALA A 36 -4.27 -10.06 8.11
N ASN A 37 -5.04 -8.98 8.01
CA ASN A 37 -5.84 -8.45 9.11
C ASN A 37 -7.25 -8.04 8.66
N GLN A 38 -7.63 -8.45 7.45
CA GLN A 38 -8.95 -8.28 6.85
C GLN A 38 -9.45 -9.64 6.37
N SER A 39 -10.76 -9.88 6.45
CA SER A 39 -11.38 -11.20 6.21
C SER A 39 -11.09 -11.86 4.86
N LYS A 40 -10.74 -11.08 3.83
CA LYS A 40 -10.37 -11.56 2.50
C LYS A 40 -8.87 -11.80 2.34
N GLY A 41 -8.07 -11.76 3.41
CA GLY A 41 -6.64 -12.07 3.40
C GLY A 41 -5.71 -10.90 3.06
N TYR A 42 -6.23 -9.68 2.97
CA TYR A 42 -5.41 -8.49 2.70
C TYR A 42 -4.76 -7.91 3.95
N ASN A 43 -3.65 -7.20 3.76
CA ASN A 43 -3.12 -6.28 4.76
C ASN A 43 -3.72 -4.87 4.57
N VAL A 44 -4.39 -4.39 5.61
CA VAL A 44 -4.94 -3.05 5.72
C VAL A 44 -4.16 -2.28 6.77
N ILE A 45 -3.81 -1.03 6.46
CA ILE A 45 -3.06 -0.12 7.31
C ILE A 45 -3.99 1.00 7.74
N LEU A 46 -4.14 1.17 9.06
CA LEU A 46 -4.90 2.26 9.64
C LEU A 46 -4.01 3.51 9.71
N ILE A 47 -4.45 4.59 9.08
CA ILE A 47 -3.81 5.92 9.07
C ILE A 47 -4.90 6.94 9.38
N ASN A 48 -4.72 7.71 10.45
CA ASN A 48 -5.70 8.72 10.91
C ASN A 48 -7.17 8.24 10.86
N LYS A 49 -7.45 7.08 11.49
CA LYS A 49 -8.78 6.42 11.53
C LYS A 49 -9.32 5.94 10.16
N LYS A 50 -8.60 6.12 9.06
CA LYS A 50 -8.95 5.60 7.73
C LYS A 50 -8.15 4.34 7.41
N GLN A 51 -8.81 3.38 6.77
CA GLN A 51 -8.23 2.11 6.37
C GLN A 51 -7.75 2.16 4.92
N TYR A 52 -6.48 1.83 4.71
CA TYR A 52 -5.88 1.78 3.38
C TYR A 52 -5.28 0.40 3.12
N MET A 53 -5.62 -0.22 2.00
CA MET A 53 -4.94 -1.46 1.58
C MET A 53 -3.47 -1.17 1.32
N ARG A 54 -2.59 -2.09 1.75
CA ARG A 54 -1.14 -1.98 1.52
C ARG A 54 -0.82 -1.78 0.04
N SER A 55 -1.43 -2.59 -0.83
CA SER A 55 -1.28 -2.51 -2.29
C SER A 55 -1.67 -1.14 -2.86
N LYS A 56 -2.74 -0.50 -2.33
CA LYS A 56 -3.14 0.87 -2.72
C LYS A 56 -2.07 1.90 -2.36
N ILE A 57 -1.45 1.78 -1.18
CA ILE A 57 -0.35 2.68 -0.78
C ILE A 57 0.86 2.50 -1.70
N ILE A 58 1.20 1.26 -2.08
CA ILE A 58 2.28 1.00 -3.05
C ILE A 58 1.97 1.66 -4.40
N ILE A 59 0.78 1.44 -4.95
CA ILE A 59 0.39 2.00 -6.24
C ILE A 59 0.35 3.55 -6.20
N ASN A 60 -0.17 4.14 -5.14
CA ASN A 60 -0.13 5.59 -4.94
C ASN A 60 1.32 6.12 -4.89
N ALA A 61 2.23 5.38 -4.27
CA ALA A 61 3.63 5.75 -4.16
C ALA A 61 4.32 5.82 -5.54
N PHE A 62 4.21 4.76 -6.33
CA PHE A 62 4.97 4.60 -7.57
C PHE A 62 4.27 5.13 -8.82
N LEU A 63 2.93 5.16 -8.85
CA LEU A 63 2.15 5.56 -10.02
C LEU A 63 1.31 6.82 -9.79
N LYS A 64 1.37 7.41 -8.59
CA LYS A 64 0.62 8.63 -8.21
C LYS A 64 -0.91 8.51 -8.36
N ILE A 65 -1.45 7.29 -8.40
CA ILE A 65 -2.90 7.06 -8.45
C ILE A 65 -3.51 7.41 -7.09
N PRO A 66 -4.63 8.15 -7.02
CA PRO A 66 -5.28 8.50 -5.77
C PRO A 66 -5.71 7.27 -4.95
N LEU A 67 -5.61 7.35 -3.62
CA LEU A 67 -5.95 6.24 -2.71
C LEU A 67 -7.45 5.91 -2.69
N ASP A 68 -8.27 6.91 -2.96
CA ASP A 68 -9.73 6.89 -3.01
C ASP A 68 -10.29 6.61 -4.41
N ASP A 69 -9.43 6.43 -5.43
CA ASP A 69 -9.88 6.06 -6.77
C ASP A 69 -10.62 4.71 -6.75
N LYS A 70 -11.89 4.75 -7.12
CA LYS A 70 -12.81 3.60 -7.20
C LYS A 70 -12.94 3.05 -8.62
N SER A 71 -12.36 3.73 -9.62
CA SER A 71 -12.36 3.31 -11.02
C SER A 71 -11.35 2.20 -11.31
N ILE A 72 -10.43 1.94 -10.37
CA ILE A 72 -9.39 0.92 -10.51
C ILE A 72 -9.53 -0.20 -9.48
N TYR A 73 -9.07 -1.39 -9.86
CA TYR A 73 -8.81 -2.49 -8.96
C TYR A 73 -7.37 -2.97 -9.09
N ILE A 74 -6.82 -3.46 -7.98
CA ILE A 74 -5.42 -3.92 -7.90
C ILE A 74 -5.42 -5.44 -7.72
N CYS A 75 -4.80 -6.13 -8.66
CA CYS A 75 -4.57 -7.58 -8.65
C CYS A 75 -3.13 -7.91 -8.24
N HIS A 76 -2.94 -9.13 -7.73
CA HIS A 76 -1.64 -9.72 -7.42
C HIS A 76 -1.41 -10.84 -8.42
N LYS A 77 -0.34 -10.78 -9.21
CA LYS A 77 -0.10 -11.72 -10.33
C LYS A 77 0.10 -13.16 -9.86
N ASP A 78 0.71 -13.33 -8.69
CA ASP A 78 0.94 -14.62 -8.04
C ASP A 78 -0.21 -15.09 -7.14
N ASN A 79 -1.32 -14.34 -7.09
CA ASN A 79 -2.47 -14.58 -6.21
C ASN A 79 -2.15 -14.51 -4.70
N ASP A 80 -0.94 -14.09 -4.30
CA ASP A 80 -0.59 -13.81 -2.91
C ASP A 80 -0.91 -12.36 -2.56
N LYS A 81 -1.95 -12.18 -1.74
CA LYS A 81 -2.46 -10.88 -1.29
C LYS A 81 -1.51 -10.14 -0.35
N LEU A 82 -0.49 -10.81 0.19
CA LEU A 82 0.56 -10.21 0.99
C LEU A 82 1.77 -9.83 0.14
N ASN A 83 1.94 -10.39 -1.06
CA ASN A 83 3.01 -9.99 -1.98
C ASN A 83 2.68 -8.65 -2.67
N CYS A 84 2.81 -7.56 -1.91
CA CYS A 84 2.62 -6.18 -2.40
C CYS A 84 3.84 -5.62 -3.14
N SER A 85 4.73 -6.46 -3.67
CA SER A 85 5.82 -5.98 -4.54
C SER A 85 5.25 -5.25 -5.74
N PHE A 86 5.78 -4.07 -6.08
CA PHE A 86 5.26 -3.26 -7.17
C PHE A 86 5.22 -4.01 -8.51
N LYS A 87 6.20 -4.91 -8.75
CA LYS A 87 6.24 -5.76 -9.94
C LYS A 87 5.14 -6.83 -9.98
N ASN A 88 4.65 -7.24 -8.81
CA ASN A 88 3.58 -8.23 -8.64
C ASN A 88 2.18 -7.61 -8.73
N LEU A 89 2.07 -6.29 -8.59
CA LEU A 89 0.79 -5.59 -8.67
C LEU A 89 0.42 -5.29 -10.12
N GLU A 90 -0.85 -5.50 -10.44
CA GLU A 90 -1.45 -5.14 -11.73
C GLU A 90 -2.68 -4.26 -11.47
N ILE A 91 -2.79 -3.16 -12.21
CA ILE A 91 -3.96 -2.28 -12.14
C ILE A 91 -4.86 -2.60 -13.31
N LYS A 92 -6.14 -2.77 -13.02
CA LYS A 92 -7.16 -2.96 -14.04
C LYS A 92 -8.27 -1.94 -13.82
N LYS A 93 -8.79 -1.39 -14.91
CA LYS A 93 -9.93 -0.46 -14.85
C LYS A 93 -11.22 -1.24 -14.68
N LYS A 94 -12.09 -0.72 -13.83
CA LYS A 94 -13.47 -1.18 -13.78
C LYS A 94 -14.15 -0.66 -15.05
N MET A 95 -14.51 -1.56 -15.95
CA MET A 95 -15.47 -1.21 -17.00
C MET A 95 -16.78 -0.86 -16.30
N MET A 96 -17.23 0.38 -16.46
CA MET A 96 -18.58 0.80 -16.10
C MET A 96 -19.54 0.35 -17.19
#